data_AF-A0AAV9C5R5-F1
#
_entry.id   AF-A0AAV9C5R5-F1
#
_cell.length_a   1.000
_cell.length_b   1.000
_cell.length_c   1.000
_cell.angle_alpha   90.00
_cell.angle_beta   90.00
_cell.angle_gamma   90.00
#
_symmetry.space_group_name_H-M   'P 1'
#
loop_
_entity.id
_entity.type
_entity.pdbx_description
1 polymer ?
#
loop_
_entity_poly.entity_id
_entity_poly.type
_entity_poly.pdbx_seq_one_letter_code
_entity_poly.pdbx_strand_id
1 'polypeptide(L)'
;MGERGGGEEKEEMNVSLKGLSRKLEEFAKERNWEQYHSPRNLLLAMVGEVGELSEIFQWRGEVAKGLPDWEESDKEHLGEELSDVLLYLIRLSDMCGIDLDEAVTKKIVKNAIKYPAPKGI
;
A
#
# COMPACT_ATOMS: atom_id res chain seq x y z
N MET A 1 27.99 10.81 -36.74
CA MET A 1 27.45 11.33 -35.46
C MET A 1 25.98 10.93 -35.41
N GLY A 2 25.64 9.94 -34.59
CA GLY A 2 24.28 9.51 -34.36
C GLY A 2 24.15 9.26 -32.86
N GLU A 3 23.31 10.06 -32.23
CA GLU A 3 23.17 10.19 -30.78
C GLU A 3 22.72 8.86 -30.17
N ARG A 4 23.45 8.39 -29.16
CA ARG A 4 22.97 7.32 -28.28
C ARG A 4 21.93 7.94 -27.36
N GLY A 5 20.67 7.58 -27.56
CA GLY A 5 19.61 7.84 -26.59
C GLY A 5 20.00 7.19 -25.26
N GLY A 6 20.28 8.03 -24.26
CA GLY A 6 20.44 7.58 -22.88
C GLY A 6 19.09 7.07 -22.40
N GLY A 7 18.97 5.76 -22.21
CA GLY A 7 17.91 5.23 -21.37
C GLY A 7 18.17 5.73 -19.96
N GLU A 8 17.29 6.57 -19.44
CA GLU A 8 17.25 6.87 -18.02
C GLU A 8 16.97 5.56 -17.29
N GLU A 9 17.98 5.02 -16.62
CA GLU A 9 17.78 3.98 -15.61
C GLU A 9 16.87 4.60 -14.54
N LYS A 10 15.61 4.17 -14.48
CA LYS A 10 14.73 4.50 -13.36
C LYS A 10 15.44 4.04 -12.08
N GLU A 11 15.91 4.98 -11.26
CA GLU A 11 16.41 4.66 -9.92
C GLU A 11 15.33 3.85 -9.20
N GLU A 12 15.70 2.67 -8.73
CA GLU A 12 14.83 1.78 -7.98
C GLU A 12 14.52 2.42 -6.62
N MET A 13 13.48 3.25 -6.58
CA MET A 13 13.05 3.99 -5.39
C MET A 13 12.40 3.04 -4.38
N ASN A 14 13.22 2.43 -3.53
CA ASN A 14 12.74 1.61 -2.41
C ASN A 14 12.37 2.52 -1.22
N VAL A 15 11.11 2.46 -0.77
CA VAL A 15 10.63 3.20 0.41
C VAL A 15 10.30 2.23 1.54
N SER A 16 10.72 2.53 2.76
CA SER A 16 10.41 1.73 3.96
C SER A 16 9.11 2.20 4.63
N LEU A 17 8.45 1.33 5.41
CA LEU A 17 7.23 1.70 6.16
C LEU A 17 7.51 2.85 7.13
N LYS A 18 8.64 2.83 7.85
CA LYS A 18 9.08 3.94 8.70
C LYS A 18 9.36 5.22 7.92
N GLY A 19 9.90 5.10 6.71
CA GLY A 19 10.11 6.25 5.81
C GLY A 19 8.77 6.87 5.36
N LEU A 20 7.81 6.05 4.98
CA LEU A 20 6.46 6.49 4.62
C LEU A 20 5.72 7.12 5.80
N SER A 21 5.78 6.50 6.99
CA SER A 21 5.18 7.03 8.22
C SER A 21 5.69 8.45 8.51
N ARG A 22 6.99 8.70 8.40
CA ARG A 22 7.56 10.04 8.58
C ARG A 22 7.07 11.04 7.53
N LYS A 23 7.07 10.65 6.25
CA LYS A 23 6.55 11.52 5.17
C LYS A 23 5.07 11.88 5.40
N LEU A 24 4.26 10.94 5.86
CA LEU A 24 2.85 11.16 6.18
C LEU A 24 2.67 12.08 7.39
N GLU A 25 3.51 11.93 8.42
CA GLU A 25 3.51 12.81 9.58
C GLU A 25 3.85 14.25 9.19
N GLU A 26 4.90 14.46 8.40
CA GLU A 26 5.31 15.76 7.86
C GLU A 26 4.20 16.38 7.01
N PHE A 27 3.63 15.60 6.07
CA PHE A 27 2.53 16.03 5.21
C PHE A 27 1.31 16.49 6.00
N ALA A 28 0.94 15.76 7.07
CA ALA A 28 -0.18 16.10 7.94
C ALA A 28 0.09 17.35 8.78
N LYS A 29 1.31 17.52 9.28
CA LYS A 29 1.72 18.70 10.06
C LYS A 29 1.67 19.98 9.23
N GLU A 30 2.20 19.95 8.02
CA GLU A 30 2.19 21.09 7.09
C GLU A 30 0.76 21.61 6.81
N ARG A 31 -0.23 20.71 6.86
CA ARG A 31 -1.64 21.03 6.59
C ARG A 31 -2.47 21.20 7.86
N ASN A 32 -1.86 21.09 9.03
CA ASN A 32 -2.56 21.10 10.32
C ASN A 32 -3.69 20.06 10.38
N TRP A 33 -3.49 18.90 9.77
CA TRP A 33 -4.49 17.81 9.68
C TRP A 33 -4.45 16.85 10.87
N GLU A 34 -3.43 16.93 11.72
CA GLU A 34 -3.29 16.05 12.89
C GLU A 34 -4.52 16.06 13.80
N GLN A 35 -5.24 17.19 13.87
CA GLN A 35 -6.51 17.32 14.61
C GLN A 35 -7.62 16.38 14.13
N TYR A 36 -7.57 15.93 12.87
CA TYR A 36 -8.56 15.03 12.27
C TYR A 36 -8.13 13.56 12.32
N HIS A 37 -6.84 13.30 12.56
CA HIS A 37 -6.22 11.96 12.52
C HIS A 37 -6.42 11.16 13.80
N SER A 38 -7.64 11.13 14.35
CA SER A 38 -7.96 10.16 15.42
C SER A 38 -7.94 8.73 14.86
N PRO A 39 -7.60 7.70 15.66
CA PRO A 39 -7.58 6.31 15.19
C PRO A 39 -8.89 5.85 14.53
N ARG A 40 -10.04 6.28 15.08
CA ARG A 40 -11.35 5.97 14.51
C ARG A 40 -11.53 6.59 13.13
N ASN A 41 -11.14 7.86 12.96
CA ASN A 41 -11.32 8.55 11.68
C ASN A 41 -10.43 7.95 10.60
N LEU A 42 -9.17 7.63 10.94
CA LEU A 42 -8.23 6.97 10.02
C LEU A 42 -8.72 5.58 9.60
N LEU A 43 -9.27 4.80 10.55
CA LEU A 43 -9.88 3.51 10.23
C LEU A 43 -11.07 3.66 9.27
N LEU A 44 -11.95 4.64 9.50
CA LEU A 44 -13.11 4.86 8.63
C LEU A 44 -12.71 5.37 7.25
N ALA A 45 -11.70 6.23 7.16
CA ALA A 45 -11.14 6.67 5.88
C ALA A 45 -10.55 5.48 5.12
N MET A 46 -9.73 4.64 5.77
CA MET A 46 -9.20 3.41 5.17
C MET A 46 -10.29 2.47 4.64
N VAL A 47 -11.42 2.35 5.34
CA VAL A 47 -12.57 1.55 4.87
C VAL A 47 -13.19 2.16 3.61
N GLY A 48 -13.20 3.49 3.49
CA GLY A 48 -13.57 4.20 2.25
C GLY A 48 -12.68 3.79 1.09
N GLU A 49 -11.35 3.88 1.26
CA GLU A 49 -10.39 3.50 0.20
C GLU A 49 -10.45 2.02 -0.16
N VAL A 50 -10.75 1.14 0.80
CA VAL A 50 -11.04 -0.28 0.50
C VAL A 50 -12.31 -0.41 -0.36
N GLY A 51 -13.28 0.46 -0.17
CA GLY A 51 -14.47 0.58 -1.01
C GLY A 51 -14.11 0.99 -2.44
N GLU A 52 -13.34 2.07 -2.61
CA GLU A 52 -12.87 2.57 -3.92
C GLU A 52 -12.04 1.51 -4.65
N LEU A 53 -11.09 0.87 -3.94
CA LEU A 53 -10.37 -0.30 -4.43
C LEU A 53 -11.31 -1.42 -4.88
N SER A 54 -12.40 -1.68 -4.14
CA SER A 54 -13.38 -2.71 -4.50
C SER A 54 -14.18 -2.35 -5.76
N GLU A 55 -14.48 -1.06 -5.98
CA GLU A 55 -15.21 -0.58 -7.15
C GLU A 55 -14.47 -0.86 -8.46
N ILE A 56 -13.14 -0.87 -8.44
CA ILE A 56 -12.29 -1.22 -9.60
C ILE A 56 -12.55 -2.67 -10.07
N PHE A 57 -12.89 -3.57 -9.14
CA PHE A 57 -13.11 -5.00 -9.43
C PHE A 57 -14.58 -5.38 -9.52
N GLN A 58 -15.52 -4.56 -9.03
CA GLN A 58 -16.90 -4.98 -8.75
C GLN A 58 -17.67 -5.58 -9.96
N TRP A 59 -17.33 -5.16 -11.18
CA TRP A 59 -17.96 -5.64 -12.42
C TRP A 59 -17.04 -6.50 -13.28
N ARG A 60 -15.83 -6.82 -12.78
CA ARG A 60 -14.89 -7.70 -13.47
C ARG A 60 -15.25 -9.15 -13.14
N GLY A 61 -15.13 -10.02 -14.15
CA GLY A 61 -15.21 -11.47 -13.95
C GLY A 61 -13.98 -12.01 -13.23
N GLU A 62 -13.55 -13.22 -13.58
CA GLU A 62 -12.25 -13.70 -13.11
C GLU A 62 -11.12 -12.80 -13.62
N VAL A 63 -10.29 -12.30 -12.70
CA VAL A 63 -9.16 -11.42 -13.03
C VAL A 63 -7.88 -12.25 -13.05
N ALA A 64 -7.22 -12.29 -14.21
CA ALA A 64 -5.96 -13.00 -14.37
C ALA A 64 -4.80 -12.31 -13.63
N LYS A 65 -3.88 -13.11 -13.10
CA LYS A 65 -2.64 -12.62 -12.48
C LYS A 65 -1.85 -11.77 -13.48
N GLY A 66 -1.39 -10.60 -13.04
CA GLY A 66 -0.60 -9.69 -13.87
C GLY A 66 -1.44 -8.79 -14.77
N LEU A 67 -2.77 -8.89 -14.72
CA LEU A 67 -3.71 -7.97 -15.36
C LEU A 67 -3.42 -7.75 -16.87
N PRO A 68 -3.26 -8.83 -17.67
CA PRO A 68 -2.86 -8.70 -19.08
C PRO A 68 -3.90 -7.96 -19.93
N ASP A 69 -5.18 -8.09 -19.58
CA ASP A 69 -6.31 -7.50 -20.31
C ASP A 69 -6.77 -6.15 -19.73
N TRP A 70 -5.96 -5.54 -18.87
CA TRP A 70 -6.26 -4.24 -18.26
C TRP A 70 -5.50 -3.13 -18.99
N GLU A 71 -6.19 -2.03 -19.24
CA GLU A 71 -5.61 -0.80 -19.76
C GLU A 71 -4.64 -0.21 -18.73
N GLU A 72 -3.67 0.58 -19.19
CA GLU A 72 -2.68 1.18 -18.28
C GLU A 72 -3.34 2.12 -17.25
N SER A 73 -4.37 2.86 -17.66
CA SER A 73 -5.16 3.70 -16.75
C SER A 73 -5.86 2.90 -15.64
N ASP A 74 -6.29 1.67 -15.93
CA ASP A 74 -6.89 0.81 -14.90
C ASP A 74 -5.83 0.38 -13.86
N LYS A 75 -4.60 0.13 -14.31
CA LYS A 75 -3.47 -0.27 -13.44
C LYS A 75 -2.96 0.90 -12.61
N GLU A 76 -2.93 2.10 -13.20
CA GLU A 76 -2.62 3.34 -12.50
C GLU A 76 -3.62 3.58 -11.37
N HIS A 77 -4.92 3.59 -11.69
CA HIS A 77 -5.98 3.76 -10.70
C HIS A 77 -5.95 2.67 -9.62
N LEU A 78 -5.72 1.41 -10.00
CA LEU A 78 -5.49 0.33 -9.03
C LEU A 78 -4.29 0.60 -8.10
N GLY A 79 -3.21 1.16 -8.64
CA GLY A 79 -2.03 1.54 -7.88
C GLY A 79 -2.30 2.67 -6.89
N GLU A 80 -3.12 3.64 -7.26
CA GLU A 80 -3.58 4.74 -6.41
C GLU A 80 -4.37 4.19 -5.22
N GLU A 81 -5.43 3.41 -5.46
CA GLU A 81 -6.28 2.88 -4.38
C GLU A 81 -5.55 1.91 -3.44
N LEU A 82 -4.66 1.08 -3.99
CA LEU A 82 -3.78 0.23 -3.16
C LEU A 82 -2.86 1.07 -2.27
N SER A 83 -2.37 2.20 -2.79
CA SER A 83 -1.52 3.11 -2.06
C SER A 83 -2.30 3.82 -0.95
N ASP A 84 -3.51 4.30 -1.22
CA ASP A 84 -4.31 4.99 -0.22
C ASP A 84 -4.67 4.09 0.96
N VAL A 85 -5.09 2.84 0.70
CA VAL A 85 -5.28 1.83 1.75
C VAL A 85 -4.01 1.65 2.60
N LEU A 86 -2.84 1.54 1.95
CA LEU A 86 -1.57 1.37 2.64
C LEU A 86 -1.20 2.60 3.49
N LEU A 87 -1.36 3.81 2.95
CA LEU A 87 -1.00 5.05 3.64
C LEU A 87 -1.87 5.27 4.89
N TYR A 88 -3.18 5.00 4.81
CA TYR A 88 -4.02 5.05 6.00
C TYR A 88 -3.68 3.96 7.02
N LEU A 89 -3.34 2.74 6.58
CA LEU A 89 -2.90 1.67 7.49
C LEU A 89 -1.63 2.06 8.24
N ILE A 90 -0.65 2.64 7.53
CA ILE A 90 0.60 3.14 8.13
C ILE A 90 0.28 4.26 9.13
N ARG A 91 -0.51 5.27 8.75
CA ARG A 91 -0.83 6.38 9.66
C ARG A 91 -1.65 5.91 10.87
N LEU A 92 -2.56 4.97 10.68
CA LEU A 92 -3.32 4.36 11.77
C LEU A 92 -2.40 3.60 12.73
N SER A 93 -1.40 2.86 12.22
CA SER A 93 -0.43 2.15 13.06
C SER A 93 0.40 3.12 13.92
N ASP A 94 0.83 4.23 13.32
CA ASP A 94 1.58 5.30 13.99
C ASP A 94 0.75 5.95 15.10
N MET A 95 -0.49 6.34 14.80
CA MET A 95 -1.42 6.92 15.79
C MET A 95 -1.79 5.96 16.93
N CYS A 96 -1.69 4.65 16.70
CA CYS A 96 -1.92 3.61 17.71
C CYS A 96 -0.64 3.20 18.46
N GLY A 97 0.54 3.74 18.10
CA GLY A 97 1.82 3.35 18.68
C GLY A 97 2.26 1.91 18.36
N ILE A 98 1.84 1.38 17.20
CA ILE A 98 2.16 0.03 16.76
C ILE A 98 3.34 0.09 15.78
N ASP A 99 4.46 -0.57 16.11
CA ASP A 99 5.54 -0.80 15.13
C ASP A 99 5.04 -1.82 14.09
N LEU A 100 4.63 -1.30 12.93
CA LEU A 100 4.05 -2.12 11.88
C LEU A 100 5.07 -3.07 11.25
N ASP A 101 6.35 -2.69 11.12
CA ASP A 101 7.43 -3.56 10.62
C ASP A 101 7.57 -4.80 11.51
N GLU A 102 7.60 -4.60 12.82
CA GLU A 102 7.69 -5.69 13.78
C GLU A 102 6.42 -6.55 13.76
N ALA A 103 5.24 -5.91 13.70
CA ALA A 103 3.95 -6.60 13.68
C ALA A 103 3.79 -7.52 12.46
N VAL A 104 4.12 -7.03 11.26
CA VAL A 104 4.02 -7.83 10.02
C VAL A 104 5.03 -8.99 10.03
N THR A 105 6.27 -8.75 10.48
CA THR A 105 7.31 -9.78 10.56
C THR A 105 6.90 -10.90 11.50
N LYS A 106 6.41 -10.55 12.71
CA LYS A 106 5.87 -11.53 13.67
C LYS A 106 4.67 -12.27 13.09
N LYS A 107 3.80 -11.59 12.33
CA LYS A 107 2.60 -12.19 11.74
C LYS A 107 2.93 -13.22 10.66
N ILE A 108 3.96 -12.98 9.83
CA ILE A 108 4.43 -13.94 8.84
C ILE A 108 4.91 -15.24 9.51
N VAL A 109 5.73 -15.13 10.56
CA VAL A 109 6.20 -16.30 11.33
C VAL A 109 5.03 -17.09 11.91
N LYS A 110 4.05 -16.39 12.52
CA LYS A 110 2.82 -17.02 13.03
C LYS A 110 2.01 -17.71 11.94
N ASN A 111 1.91 -17.11 10.74
CA ASN A 111 1.19 -17.70 9.62
C ASN A 111 1.89 -18.95 9.08
N ALA A 112 3.23 -18.98 9.01
CA ALA A 112 3.98 -20.15 8.58
C ALA A 112 3.81 -21.35 9.55
N ILE A 113 3.68 -21.08 10.85
CA ILE A 113 3.36 -22.12 11.85
C ILE A 113 1.91 -22.60 11.66
N LYS A 114 0.97 -21.68 11.44
CA LYS A 114 -0.46 -22.01 11.27
C LYS A 114 -0.72 -22.77 9.97
N TYR A 115 0.00 -22.44 8.90
CA TYR A 115 -0.13 -22.99 7.56
C TYR A 115 1.25 -23.46 7.07
N PRO A 116 1.72 -24.62 7.54
CA PRO A 116 3.02 -25.14 7.14
C PRO A 116 3.04 -25.45 5.64
N ALA A 117 4.20 -25.27 5.01
CA ALA A 117 4.39 -25.67 3.63
C ALA A 117 4.02 -27.16 3.44
N PRO A 118 3.42 -27.54 2.30
CA PRO A 118 3.24 -28.94 1.97
C PRO A 118 4.58 -29.66 2.10
N LYS A 119 4.59 -30.81 2.77
CA LYS A 119 5.75 -31.69 2.70
C LYS A 119 5.87 -32.12 1.24
N GLY A 120 7.04 -31.89 0.64
CA GLY A 120 7.25 -32.04 -0.81
C GLY A 120 6.64 -33.33 -1.37
N ILE A 121 6.02 -33.19 -2.54
CA ILE A 121 5.67 -34.30 -3.42
C ILE A 121 6.92 -34.66 -4.22
#